data_AF-A0A7W0A3K2-F1
#
_entry.id   AF-A0A7W0A3K2-F1
#
_cell.length_a   1.000
_cell.length_b   1.000
_cell.length_c   1.000
_cell.angle_alpha   90.00
_cell.angle_beta   90.00
_cell.angle_gamma   90.00
#
_symmetry.space_group_name_H-M   'P 1'
#
loop_
_entity.id
_entity.type
_entity.pdbx_description
1 polymer ?
#
loop_
_entity_poly.entity_id
_entity_poly.type
_entity_poly.pdbx_seq_one_letter_code
_entity_poly.pdbx_strand_id
1 'polypeptide(L)' 'MKQFSNPADPAHQRGVQARDNLVNALRECGELADAVESFDGQELIEVLDYLDSLRFVMAESGQLLAGVVRGQVM' A
#
# COMPACT_ATOMS: atom_id res chain seq x y z
N MET A 1 -12.36 21.14 13.66
CA MET A 1 -11.91 19.79 14.05
C MET A 1 -13.06 18.80 13.92
N LYS A 2 -13.24 18.22 12.73
CA LYS A 2 -14.13 17.07 12.57
C LYS A 2 -13.46 15.88 13.26
N GLN A 3 -14.09 15.33 14.29
CA GLN A 3 -13.62 14.10 14.91
C GLN A 3 -13.86 12.92 13.96
N PHE A 4 -12.84 12.56 13.19
CA PHE A 4 -12.74 11.31 12.41
C PHE A 4 -12.59 10.06 13.30
N SER A 5 -12.95 10.18 14.59
CA SER A 5 -12.99 9.11 15.57
C SER A 5 -14.22 8.20 15.42
N ASN A 6 -15.18 8.57 14.56
CA ASN A 6 -16.31 7.72 14.22
C ASN A 6 -15.88 6.64 13.22
N PRO A 7 -15.92 5.35 13.58
CA PRO A 7 -15.57 4.24 12.68
C PRO A 7 -16.45 4.15 11.42
N ALA A 8 -17.63 4.78 11.44
CA ALA A 8 -18.54 4.84 10.30
C ALA A 8 -18.22 5.99 9.32
N ASP A 9 -17.24 6.84 9.61
CA ASP A 9 -16.83 7.90 8.68
C ASP A 9 -16.19 7.29 7.42
N PRO A 10 -16.67 7.60 6.20
CA PRO A 10 -16.10 7.10 4.96
C PRO A 10 -14.61 7.41 4.80
N ALA A 11 -14.12 8.54 5.32
CA ALA A 11 -12.70 8.87 5.28
C ALA A 11 -11.88 7.99 6.22
N HIS A 12 -12.43 7.67 7.40
CA HIS A 12 -11.81 6.74 8.34
C HIS A 12 -11.70 5.34 7.72
N GLN A 13 -12.78 4.84 7.12
CA GLN A 13 -12.81 3.53 6.46
C GLN A 13 -11.82 3.45 5.29
N ARG A 14 -11.72 4.50 4.47
CA ARG A 14 -10.70 4.58 3.39
C ARG A 14 -9.28 4.54 3.94
N GLY A 15 -9.02 5.20 5.07
CA GLY A 15 -7.72 5.16 5.74
C GLY A 15 -7.36 3.77 6.23
N VAL A 16 -8.32 3.06 6.83
CA VAL A 16 -8.12 1.66 7.27
C VAL A 16 -7.82 0.76 6.07
N GLN A 17 -8.62 0.82 5.01
CA GLN A 17 -8.38 0.02 3.81
C GLN A 17 -7.03 0.32 3.15
N ALA A 18 -6.66 1.60 3.04
CA ALA A 18 -5.36 1.99 2.48
C ALA A 18 -4.19 1.46 3.32
N ARG A 19 -4.32 1.46 4.65
CA ARG A 19 -3.32 0.86 5.52
C ARG A 19 -3.21 -0.64 5.31
N ASP A 20 -4.32 -1.35 5.20
CA ASP A 20 -4.33 -2.80 5.00
C ASP A 20 -3.72 -3.17 3.64
N ASN A 21 -4.04 -2.41 2.59
CA ASN A 21 -3.43 -2.55 1.27
C ASN A 21 -1.91 -2.34 1.33
N LEU A 22 -1.45 -1.30 2.02
CA LEU A 22 -0.02 -1.02 2.18
C LEU A 22 0.70 -2.13 2.94
N VAL A 23 0.11 -2.65 4.02
CA VAL A 23 0.68 -3.77 4.78
C VAL A 23 0.82 -5.02 3.92
N ASN A 24 -0.20 -5.34 3.12
CA ASN A 24 -0.15 -6.49 2.23
C ASN A 24 0.92 -6.32 1.14
N ALA A 25 0.96 -5.16 0.47
CA ALA A 25 1.98 -4.88 -0.53
C ALA A 25 3.41 -4.98 0.04
N LEU A 26 3.65 -4.49 1.26
CA LEU A 26 4.94 -4.60 1.91
C LEU A 26 5.31 -6.06 2.27
N ARG A 27 4.34 -6.87 2.68
CA ARG A 27 4.57 -8.31 2.94
C ARG A 27 4.92 -9.04 1.65
N GLU A 28 4.17 -8.79 0.58
CA GLU A 28 4.43 -9.37 -0.73
C GLU A 28 5.80 -8.96 -1.27
N CYS A 29 6.21 -7.69 -1.11
CA CYS A 29 7.59 -7.27 -1.42
C CYS A 29 8.63 -8.06 -0.62
N GLY A 30 8.37 -8.37 0.65
CA GLY A 30 9.24 -9.21 1.47
C GLY A 30 9.34 -10.65 0.96
N GLU A 31 8.22 -11.23 0.52
CA GLU A 31 8.17 -12.58 -0.05
C GLU A 31 8.88 -12.68 -1.41
N LEU A 32 8.88 -11.61 -2.20
CA LEU A 32 9.55 -11.54 -3.51
C LEU A 32 11.06 -11.36 -3.41
N ALA A 33 11.61 -11.03 -2.24
CA ALA A 33 13.04 -10.79 -2.07
C ALA A 33 13.87 -12.02 -2.44
N ASP A 34 13.47 -13.20 -1.97
CA ASP A 34 14.16 -14.46 -2.27
C ASP A 34 14.05 -14.84 -3.76
N ALA A 35 12.93 -14.49 -4.40
CA ALA A 35 12.72 -14.70 -5.83
C ALA A 35 13.66 -13.83 -6.66
N VAL A 36 13.87 -12.55 -6.28
CA VAL A 36 14.84 -11.68 -6.93
C VAL A 36 16.28 -12.18 -6.75
N GLU A 37 16.60 -12.81 -5.61
CA GLU A 37 17.92 -13.41 -5.39
C GLU A 37 18.15 -14.65 -6.26
N SER A 38 17.10 -15.44 -6.52
CA SER A 38 17.22 -16.77 -7.10
C SER A 38 16.86 -16.87 -8.58
N PHE A 39 15.93 -16.06 -9.08
CA PHE A 39 15.43 -16.13 -10.45
C PHE A 39 16.34 -15.39 -11.44
N ASP A 40 16.31 -15.83 -12.69
CA ASP A 40 16.96 -15.18 -13.81
C ASP A 40 16.03 -15.10 -15.04
N GLY A 41 16.53 -14.45 -16.11
CA GLY A 41 15.85 -14.40 -17.40
C GLY A 41 14.39 -13.93 -17.30
N GLN A 42 13.48 -14.74 -17.83
CA GLN A 42 12.06 -14.40 -17.92
C GLN A 42 11.35 -14.36 -16.57
N GLU A 43 11.68 -15.29 -15.66
CA GLU A 43 11.07 -15.36 -14.33
C GLU A 43 11.40 -14.11 -13.50
N LEU A 44 12.65 -13.63 -13.61
CA LEU A 44 13.04 -12.37 -12.98
C LEU A 44 12.26 -11.17 -13.53
N ILE A 45 12.04 -11.10 -14.85
CA ILE A 45 11.25 -10.00 -15.45
C ILE A 45 9.82 -10.00 -14.92
N GLU A 46 9.19 -11.18 -14.79
CA GLU A 46 7.83 -11.29 -14.25
C GLU A 46 7.74 -10.84 -12.77
N VAL A 47 8.75 -11.17 -11.96
CA VAL A 47 8.86 -10.68 -10.58
C VAL A 47 9.00 -9.15 -10.55
N LEU A 48 9.80 -8.57 -11.44
CA LEU A 48 9.99 -7.12 -11.52
C LEU A 48 8.71 -6.39 -11.99
N ASP A 49 7.96 -6.96 -12.94
CA ASP A 49 6.67 -6.43 -13.37
C ASP A 49 5.64 -6.46 -12.23
N TYR A 50 5.67 -7.52 -11.42
CA TYR A 50 4.82 -7.60 -10.23
C TYR A 50 5.23 -6.58 -9.16
N LEU A 51 6.53 -6.40 -8.93
CA LEU A 51 7.05 -5.36 -8.02
C LEU A 51 6.64 -3.96 -8.46
N ASP A 52 6.63 -3.66 -9.77
CA ASP A 52 6.14 -2.37 -10.26
C ASP A 52 4.64 -2.19 -10.00
N SER A 53 3.86 -3.26 -10.12
CA SER A 53 2.43 -3.25 -9.74
C SER A 53 2.24 -2.94 -8.25
N LEU A 54 3.06 -3.55 -7.37
CA LEU A 54 3.05 -3.24 -5.93
C LEU A 54 3.47 -1.80 -5.63
N ARG A 55 4.41 -1.22 -6.41
CA ARG A 55 4.79 0.19 -6.29
C ARG A 55 3.59 1.11 -6.49
N PHE A 56 2.68 0.81 -7.42
CA PHE A 56 1.45 1.59 -7.60
C PHE A 56 0.52 1.49 -6.39
N VAL A 57 0.31 0.28 -5.85
CA VAL A 57 -0.52 0.07 -4.65
C VAL A 57 0.03 0.85 -3.45
N MET A 58 1.35 0.80 -3.24
CA MET A 58 2.01 1.54 -2.17
C MET A 58 1.86 3.06 -2.34
N ALA A 59 2.03 3.57 -3.57
CA ALA A 59 1.90 4.99 -3.86
C ALA A 59 0.48 5.51 -3.62
N GLU A 60 -0.55 4.81 -4.12
CA GLU A 60 -1.95 5.16 -3.91
C GLU A 60 -2.32 5.12 -2.42
N SER A 61 -1.93 4.04 -1.73
CA SER A 61 -2.19 3.87 -0.30
C SER A 61 -1.55 4.99 0.53
N GLY A 62 -0.30 5.36 0.21
CA GLY A 62 0.38 6.49 0.85
C GLY A 62 -0.32 7.83 0.62
N GLN A 63 -0.82 8.09 -0.59
CA GLN A 63 -1.58 9.30 -0.89
C GLN A 63 -2.90 9.37 -0.11
N LEU A 64 -3.64 8.27 -0.03
CA LEU A 64 -4.89 8.18 0.72
C LEU A 64 -4.66 8.44 2.22
N LEU A 65 -3.64 7.79 2.80
CA LEU A 65 -3.28 7.98 4.21
C LEU A 65 -2.87 9.44 4.50
N ALA A 66 -2.05 10.03 3.63
CA ALA A 66 -1.68 11.45 3.76
C ALA A 66 -2.89 12.38 3.63
N GLY A 67 -3.90 12.02 2.83
CA GLY A 67 -5.16 12.73 2.73
C GLY A 67 -5.96 12.67 4.03
N VAL A 68 -6.06 11.49 4.65
CA VAL A 68 -6.75 11.29 5.93
C VAL A 68 -6.09 12.11 7.04
N VAL A 69 -4.77 12.07 7.17
CA VAL A 69 -4.03 12.85 8.18
C VAL A 69 -4.23 14.35 7.99
N ARG A 70 -4.13 14.85 6.76
CA ARG A 70 -4.39 16.28 6.48
C ARG A 70 -5.82 16.69 6.80
N GLY A 71 -6.79 15.82 6.53
CA GLY A 71 -8.19 16.02 6.90
C GLY A 71 -8.43 16.08 8.41
N GLN A 72 -7.64 15.36 9.22
CA GLN A 72 -7.73 15.38 10.68
C GLN A 72 -7.20 16.68 11.32
N VAL A 73 -6.26 17.37 10.66
CA VAL A 73 -5.65 18.62 11.18
C VAL A 73 -6.52 19.86 10.92
N MET A 74 -7.52 19.77 10.02
CA MET A 74 -8.50 20.83 9.71
C MET A 74 -9.79 20.73 10.57
#